data_AF-Q8ZZ81-F1
#
_entry.id   AF-Q8ZZ81-F1
#
_cell.length_a   1.000
_cell.length_b   1.000
_cell.length_c   1.000
_cell.angle_alpha   90.00
_cell.angle_beta   90.00
_cell.angle_gamma   90.00
#
_symmetry.space_group_name_H-M   'P 1'
#
loop_
_entity.id
_entity.type
_entity.pdbx_description
1 polymer ?
#
loop_
_entity_poly.entity_id
_entity_poly.type
_entity_poly.pdbx_seq_one_letter_code
_entity_poly.pdbx_strand_id
1 'polypeptide(L)'
;MWRSYELLAHLAEKGLINLEEELPRYERLDTDSLERDVRAREADWEEIEKLPPKLKAAVKLYIETGDIRLAQKLSGLPLEDFVQLLRRVKVPPFVTVIE
;
A
#
# COMPACT_ATOMS: atom_id res chain seq x y z
N MET A 1 18.52 -7.75 -0.08
CA MET A 1 17.67 -6.62 0.31
C MET A 1 18.41 -5.29 0.33
N TRP A 2 19.76 -5.25 0.41
CA TRP A 2 20.56 -4.00 0.42
C TRP A 2 20.97 -3.43 -0.95
N ARG A 3 20.68 -4.15 -2.05
CA ARG A 3 21.18 -3.81 -3.40
C ARG A 3 20.70 -2.46 -3.93
N SER A 4 19.50 -2.02 -3.56
CA SER A 4 18.97 -0.72 -3.99
C SER A 4 19.55 0.45 -3.20
N TYR A 5 19.77 0.29 -1.88
CA TYR A 5 20.49 1.29 -1.09
C TYR A 5 21.94 1.41 -1.57
N GLU A 6 22.61 0.28 -1.83
CA GLU A 6 23.95 0.25 -2.44
C GLU A 6 23.99 1.00 -3.77
N LEU A 7 22.94 0.88 -4.60
CA LEU A 7 22.84 1.63 -5.85
C LEU A 7 22.67 3.13 -5.61
N LEU A 8 21.79 3.56 -4.71
CA LEU A 8 21.61 4.98 -4.39
C LEU A 8 22.90 5.59 -3.81
N ALA A 9 23.55 4.87 -2.89
CA ALA A 9 24.84 5.27 -2.33
C ALA A 9 25.90 5.41 -3.43
N HIS A 10 26.02 4.43 -4.34
CA HIS A 10 26.97 4.47 -5.45
C HIS A 10 26.68 5.61 -6.45
N LEU A 11 25.41 5.90 -6.73
CA LEU A 11 25.03 7.02 -7.59
C LEU A 11 25.37 8.36 -6.93
N ALA A 12 25.19 8.47 -5.60
CA ALA A 12 25.58 9.64 -4.84
C ALA A 12 27.10 9.82 -4.76
N GLU A 13 27.87 8.74 -4.57
CA GLU A 13 29.34 8.75 -4.64
C GLU A 13 29.84 9.25 -5.99
N LYS A 14 29.12 8.94 -7.07
CA LYS A 14 29.38 9.45 -8.42
C LYS A 14 28.88 10.87 -8.67
N GLY A 15 28.26 11.51 -7.68
CA GLY A 15 27.69 12.85 -7.78
C GLY A 15 26.48 12.95 -8.71
N LEU A 16 25.82 11.83 -9.02
CA LEU A 16 24.67 11.78 -9.95
C LEU A 16 23.35 12.13 -9.26
N ILE A 17 23.27 11.93 -7.94
CA ILE A 17 22.10 12.26 -7.12
C ILE A 17 22.54 12.84 -5.77
N ASN A 18 21.63 13.51 -5.07
CA ASN A 18 21.79 13.86 -3.66
C ASN A 18 21.16 12.78 -2.78
N LEU A 19 21.98 12.03 -2.06
CA LEU A 19 21.51 10.92 -1.22
C LEU A 19 20.58 11.40 -0.10
N GLU A 20 20.87 12.54 0.52
CA GLU A 20 20.06 13.07 1.62
C GLU A 20 18.65 13.48 1.17
N GLU A 21 18.51 13.92 -0.09
CA GLU A 21 17.22 14.27 -0.68
C GLU A 21 16.45 13.02 -1.16
N GLU A 22 17.14 12.02 -1.71
CA GLU A 22 16.51 10.85 -2.32
C GLU A 22 16.23 9.70 -1.33
N LEU A 23 17.01 9.55 -0.26
CA LEU A 23 16.80 8.48 0.74
C LEU A 23 15.39 8.50 1.35
N PRO A 24 14.87 9.64 1.86
CA PRO A 24 13.52 9.67 2.44
C PRO A 24 12.44 9.28 1.42
N ARG A 25 12.68 9.57 0.14
CA ARG A 25 11.79 9.18 -0.95
C ARG A 25 11.86 7.67 -1.19
N TYR A 26 13.05 7.09 -1.20
CA TYR A 26 13.23 5.65 -1.33
C TYR A 26 12.62 4.88 -0.16
N GLU A 27 12.92 5.27 1.08
CA GLU A 27 12.37 4.63 2.29
C GLU A 27 10.84 4.66 2.30
N ARG A 28 10.24 5.80 1.92
CA ARG A 28 8.79 5.91 1.76
C ARG A 28 8.27 4.92 0.71
N LEU A 29 8.90 4.87 -0.46
CA LEU A 29 8.47 3.98 -1.54
C LEU A 29 8.62 2.50 -1.13
N ASP A 30 9.68 2.15 -0.42
CA ASP A 30 9.91 0.81 0.10
C ASP A 30 8.83 0.43 1.13
N THR A 31 8.54 1.34 2.07
CA THR A 31 7.47 1.18 3.06
C THR A 31 6.10 1.03 2.39
N ASP A 32 5.72 1.93 1.48
CA ASP A 32 4.45 1.88 0.75
C ASP A 32 4.30 0.55 -0.01
N SER A 33 5.41 0.05 -0.57
CA SER A 33 5.47 -1.24 -1.28
C SER A 33 5.26 -2.41 -0.32
N LEU A 34 5.92 -2.41 0.84
CA LEU A 34 5.74 -3.43 1.87
C LEU A 34 4.31 -3.45 2.42
N GLU A 35 3.72 -2.28 2.67
CA GLU A 35 2.33 -2.19 3.15
C GLU A 35 1.33 -2.72 2.12
N ARG A 36 1.56 -2.41 0.84
CA ARG A 36 0.77 -2.94 -0.28
C ARG A 36 0.89 -4.45 -0.36
N ASP A 37 2.11 -4.98 -0.28
CA ASP A 37 2.35 -6.42 -0.34
C ASP A 37 1.71 -7.16 0.82
N VAL A 38 1.73 -6.59 2.03
CA VAL A 38 0.99 -7.12 3.18
C VAL A 38 -0.51 -7.12 2.90
N ARG A 39 -1.09 -5.99 2.46
CA ARG A 39 -2.52 -5.93 2.13
C ARG A 39 -2.91 -6.95 1.06
N ALA A 40 -2.09 -7.12 0.03
CA ALA A 40 -2.33 -8.07 -1.05
C ALA A 40 -2.19 -9.53 -0.61
N ARG A 41 -1.21 -9.84 0.25
CA ARG A 41 -0.96 -11.20 0.73
C ARG A 41 -2.04 -11.70 1.68
N GLU A 42 -2.52 -10.83 2.58
CA GLU A 42 -3.53 -11.21 3.59
C GLU A 42 -4.96 -11.21 3.01
N ALA A 43 -5.18 -10.50 1.90
CA ALA A 43 -6.49 -10.36 1.27
C ALA A 43 -7.13 -11.71 0.89
N ASP A 44 -8.41 -11.84 1.20
CA ASP A 44 -9.25 -12.93 0.73
C ASP A 44 -9.75 -12.63 -0.70
N TRP A 45 -8.89 -12.89 -1.68
CA TRP A 45 -9.16 -12.57 -3.09
C TRP A 45 -10.44 -13.24 -3.62
N GLU A 46 -10.78 -14.44 -3.15
CA GLU A 46 -11.99 -15.14 -3.58
C GLU A 46 -13.25 -14.37 -3.15
N GLU A 47 -13.30 -13.89 -1.92
CA GLU A 47 -14.40 -13.07 -1.41
C GLU A 47 -14.44 -11.68 -2.07
N ILE A 48 -13.28 -11.07 -2.34
CA ILE A 48 -13.19 -9.80 -3.09
C ILE A 48 -13.80 -9.96 -4.48
N GLU A 49 -13.54 -11.08 -5.15
CA GLU A 49 -14.08 -11.33 -6.49
C GLU A 49 -15.61 -11.55 -6.51
N LYS A 50 -16.21 -11.93 -5.39
CA LYS A 50 -17.67 -12.05 -5.26
C LYS A 50 -18.37 -10.71 -4.96
N LEU A 51 -17.62 -9.66 -4.62
CA LEU A 51 -18.20 -8.35 -4.30
C LEU A 51 -18.87 -7.69 -5.52
N PRO A 52 -19.91 -6.85 -5.29
CA PRO A 52 -20.42 -5.96 -6.31
C PRO A 52 -19.30 -5.12 -6.95
N PRO A 53 -19.36 -4.82 -8.26
CA PRO A 53 -18.24 -4.20 -8.99
C PRO A 53 -17.64 -2.95 -8.34
N LYS A 54 -18.50 -2.09 -7.78
CA LYS A 54 -18.07 -0.85 -7.09
C LYS A 54 -17.29 -1.12 -5.81
N LEU A 55 -17.75 -2.07 -4.99
CA LEU A 55 -17.07 -2.45 -3.75
C LEU A 55 -15.77 -3.18 -4.05
N LYS A 56 -15.77 -4.07 -5.05
CA LYS A 56 -14.58 -4.75 -5.55
C LYS A 56 -13.50 -3.74 -5.97
N ALA A 57 -13.87 -2.75 -6.79
CA ALA A 57 -12.96 -1.72 -7.24
C ALA A 57 -12.40 -0.89 -6.08
N ALA A 58 -13.24 -0.53 -5.11
CA ALA A 58 -12.80 0.19 -3.91
C ALA A 58 -11.80 -0.61 -3.06
N VAL A 59 -12.05 -1.89 -2.82
CA VAL A 59 -11.13 -2.74 -2.05
C VAL A 59 -9.80 -2.90 -2.78
N LYS A 60 -9.83 -3.18 -4.09
CA LYS A 60 -8.59 -3.30 -4.90
C LYS A 60 -7.79 -1.99 -4.92
N LEU A 61 -8.47 -0.84 -5.00
CA LEU A 61 -7.83 0.46 -4.93
C LEU A 61 -7.14 0.67 -3.57
N TYR A 62 -7.79 0.25 -2.47
CA TYR A 62 -7.18 0.32 -1.14
C TYR A 62 -5.98 -0.63 -1.02
N ILE A 63 -6.04 -1.84 -1.58
CA ILE A 63 -4.89 -2.78 -1.62
C ILE A 63 -3.73 -2.20 -2.43
N GLU A 64 -3.99 -1.45 -3.50
CA GLU A 64 -2.91 -0.87 -4.30
C GLU A 64 -2.29 0.36 -3.63
N THR A 65 -3.12 1.25 -3.08
CA THR A 65 -2.68 2.62 -2.73
C THR A 65 -2.58 2.90 -1.24
N GLY A 66 -3.23 2.10 -0.38
CA GLY A 66 -3.36 2.40 1.05
C GLY A 66 -4.25 3.61 1.37
N ASP A 67 -4.78 4.32 0.36
CA ASP A 67 -5.63 5.50 0.59
C ASP A 67 -7.06 5.08 0.96
N ILE A 68 -7.31 5.00 2.26
CA ILE A 68 -8.61 4.63 2.79
C ILE A 68 -9.70 5.64 2.43
N ARG A 69 -9.39 6.94 2.30
CA ARG A 69 -10.39 7.97 2.02
C ARG A 69 -10.85 7.89 0.57
N LEU A 70 -9.90 7.74 -0.36
CA LEU A 70 -10.20 7.58 -1.77
C LEU A 70 -11.01 6.31 -2.02
N ALA A 71 -10.58 5.19 -1.43
CA ALA A 71 -11.27 3.91 -1.56
C ALA A 71 -12.66 3.94 -0.93
N GLN A 72 -12.80 4.51 0.28
CA GLN A 72 -14.10 4.69 0.94
C GLN A 72 -15.06 5.52 0.08
N LYS A 73 -14.59 6.65 -0.46
CA LYS A 73 -15.38 7.49 -1.37
C LYS A 73 -15.82 6.72 -2.62
N LEU A 74 -14.94 5.93 -3.21
CA LEU A 74 -15.25 5.08 -4.35
C LEU A 74 -16.29 4.01 -4.01
N SER A 75 -16.24 3.41 -2.81
CA SER A 75 -17.20 2.41 -2.38
C SER A 75 -18.62 2.99 -2.21
N GLY A 76 -18.71 4.25 -1.77
CA GLY A 76 -19.97 4.91 -1.41
C GLY A 76 -20.56 4.46 -0.07
N LEU A 77 -19.81 3.66 0.71
CA LEU A 77 -20.18 3.27 2.07
C LEU A 77 -19.71 4.33 3.08
N PRO A 78 -20.38 4.45 4.25
CA PRO A 78 -19.79 5.08 5.43
C PRO A 78 -18.42 4.47 5.77
N LEU A 79 -17.54 5.24 6.42
CA LEU A 79 -16.19 4.78 6.75
C LEU A 79 -16.20 3.50 7.60
N GLU A 80 -17.09 3.43 8.59
CA GLU A 80 -17.21 2.26 9.47
C GLU A 80 -17.58 0.99 8.67
N ASP A 81 -18.59 1.08 7.80
CA ASP A 81 -19.01 -0.02 6.93
C ASP A 81 -17.92 -0.44 5.94
N PHE A 82 -17.15 0.52 5.41
CA PHE A 82 -16.02 0.20 4.54
C PHE A 82 -14.90 -0.52 5.30
N VAL A 83 -14.58 -0.10 6.53
CA VAL A 83 -13.60 -0.81 7.37
C VAL A 83 -14.09 -2.22 7.72
N GLN A 84 -15.39 -2.40 8.01
CA GLN A 84 -15.96 -3.72 8.23
C GLN A 84 -15.89 -4.60 6.98
N LEU A 85 -16.13 -4.02 5.79
CA LEU A 85 -15.93 -4.71 4.52
C LEU A 85 -14.47 -5.17 4.36
N LEU A 86 -13.48 -4.31 4.63
CA LEU A 86 -12.06 -4.66 4.54
C LEU A 86 -11.72 -5.83 5.48
N ARG A 87 -12.18 -5.78 6.73
CA ARG A 87 -12.01 -6.88 7.70
C ARG A 87 -12.65 -8.18 7.23
N ARG A 88 -13.86 -8.10 6.66
CA ARG A 88 -14.58 -9.27 6.13
C ARG A 88 -13.79 -9.98 5.04
N VAL A 89 -13.12 -9.21 4.18
CA VAL A 89 -12.27 -9.74 3.10
C VAL A 89 -10.79 -9.83 3.48
N LYS A 90 -10.50 -9.82 4.79
CA LYS A 90 -9.15 -10.00 5.37
C LYS A 90 -8.09 -9.00 4.89
N VAL A 91 -8.49 -7.84 4.38
CA VAL A 91 -7.57 -6.75 4.05
C VAL A 91 -7.31 -5.94 5.32
N PRO A 92 -6.06 -5.87 5.83
CA PRO A 92 -5.73 -5.09 7.01
C PRO A 92 -6.00 -3.59 6.77
N PRO A 93 -6.86 -2.93 7.58
CA PRO A 93 -7.17 -1.51 7.42
C PRO A 93 -6.06 -0.56 7.94
N PHE A 94 -5.11 -1.12 8.69
CA PHE A 94 -3.91 -0.41 9.14
C PHE A 94 -2.76 -1.40 9.02
N VAL A 95 -1.72 -1.00 8.29
CA VAL A 95 -0.43 -1.69 8.28
C VAL A 95 0.57 -0.72 8.89
N THR A 96 1.44 -1.22 9.74
CA THR A 96 2.55 -0.43 10.29
C THR A 96 3.78 -1.29 10.13
N VAL A 97 4.69 -0.82 9.27
CA VAL A 97 6.02 -1.41 9.14
C VAL A 97 6.86 -0.81 10.26
N ILE A 98 7.37 -1.67 11.15
CA ILE A 98 8.30 -1.28 12.21
C ILE A 98 9.67 -1.81 11.78
N GLU A 99 10.61 -0.89 11.55
CA GLU A 99 12.01 -1.19 11.25
C GLU A 99 12.87 -1.33 12.50
#